data_AF-A0AAU9TN27-F1
#
_entry.id   AF-A0AAU9TN27-F1
#
_cell.length_a   1.000
_cell.length_b   1.000
_cell.length_c   1.000
_cell.angle_alpha   90.00
_cell.angle_beta   90.00
_cell.angle_gamma   90.00
#
_symmetry.space_group_name_H-M   'P 1'
#
loop_
_entity.id
_entity.type
_entity.pdbx_description
1 polymer ?
#
loop_
_entity_poly.entity_id
_entity_poly.type
_entity_poly.pdbx_seq_one_letter_code
_entity_poly.pdbx_strand_id
1 'polypeptide(L)'
;MSEFSTFSATNAQFSTDEIEKILVELLNNNDTTKVKFENYDGKACEPRVSMKPKFTKLGRRVSEAKCYEYIWEMENRENETMNQELCRNYLITQLKNGMGPELFLLLDPNVIFGGRPAIPGEYPHMGAVGWRAKDPSVKWVFFCGSTLISNRFLITAAHCSKLSVRSKLRDIVNSIPEIVRLGVEDIADNQFNINGEPMDIKIKRIIVHPKYAPPKKYYDIALIELEDEVKFGKVQPACLWADSDISDLGSEGTLTGWGYTEHGAESNQLLTANVDFIETPQCDNILKMYRNRNWRGFRSHQLCAGKLEGGIDTCQGDSGGPLQVRIPLKTKGKMYWTVGITSFGIKCGQRNRPGVYTRVSSFIDWIEETVWGSTDGSFK
;
A
#
# COMPACT_ATOMS: atom_id res chain seq x y z
N MET A 1 20.03 -47.02 -21.23
CA MET A 1 20.65 -46.03 -22.14
C MET A 1 19.57 -44.99 -22.41
N SER A 2 19.44 -43.96 -21.56
CA SER A 2 20.02 -42.61 -21.77
C SER A 2 19.71 -42.12 -23.19
N GLU A 3 18.88 -41.11 -23.39
CA GLU A 3 19.22 -39.71 -23.12
C GLU A 3 17.97 -38.86 -22.81
N PHE A 4 18.07 -38.05 -21.75
CA PHE A 4 17.28 -36.83 -21.60
C PHE A 4 18.09 -35.70 -22.26
N SER A 5 17.52 -34.99 -23.23
CA SER A 5 18.02 -33.68 -23.65
C SER A 5 17.04 -32.59 -23.22
N THR A 6 17.60 -31.63 -22.51
CA THR A 6 17.00 -30.43 -21.95
C THR A 6 16.68 -29.42 -23.07
N PHE A 7 15.46 -28.86 -23.10
CA PHE A 7 15.18 -27.68 -23.92
C PHE A 7 15.36 -26.43 -23.09
N SER A 8 16.34 -25.63 -23.50
CA SER A 8 16.64 -24.27 -23.03
C SER A 8 15.53 -23.31 -23.45
N ALA A 9 15.03 -22.51 -22.50
CA ALA A 9 14.11 -21.42 -22.80
C ALA A 9 14.89 -20.27 -23.47
N THR A 10 14.84 -20.21 -24.79
CA THR A 10 15.23 -19.03 -25.55
C THR A 10 14.08 -18.03 -25.56
N ASN A 11 14.40 -16.75 -25.34
CA ASN A 11 13.53 -15.62 -25.67
C ASN A 11 13.19 -15.68 -27.17
N ALA A 12 12.10 -16.37 -27.50
CA ALA A 12 11.56 -16.40 -28.85
C ALA A 12 10.64 -15.19 -29.01
N GLN A 13 11.11 -14.20 -29.74
CA GLN A 13 10.27 -13.18 -30.32
C GLN A 13 9.46 -13.89 -31.42
N PHE A 14 8.24 -14.30 -31.09
CA PHE A 14 7.38 -15.03 -32.01
C PHE A 14 7.19 -14.21 -33.28
N SER A 15 7.43 -14.84 -34.42
CA SER A 15 7.09 -14.25 -35.71
C SER A 15 5.57 -14.18 -35.85
N THR A 16 5.06 -13.24 -36.64
CA THR A 16 3.62 -13.08 -36.94
C THR A 16 2.98 -14.40 -37.38
N ASP A 17 3.71 -15.23 -38.11
CA ASP A 17 3.25 -16.51 -38.66
C ASP A 17 3.09 -17.61 -37.58
N GLU A 18 3.86 -17.56 -36.50
CA GLU A 18 3.74 -18.48 -35.35
C GLU A 18 2.56 -18.10 -34.45
N ILE A 19 2.31 -16.81 -34.29
CA ILE A 19 1.13 -16.30 -33.56
C ILE A 19 -0.16 -16.65 -34.32
N GLU A 20 -0.13 -16.57 -35.65
CA GLU A 20 -1.26 -16.94 -36.51
C GLU A 20 -1.58 -18.44 -36.41
N LYS A 21 -0.56 -19.32 -36.35
CA LYS A 21 -0.74 -20.76 -36.08
C LYS A 21 -1.34 -21.05 -34.70
N ILE A 22 -0.87 -20.37 -33.67
CA ILE A 22 -1.39 -20.54 -32.28
C ILE A 22 -2.86 -20.09 -32.19
N LEU A 23 -3.22 -19.01 -32.88
CA LEU A 23 -4.60 -18.53 -32.95
C LEU A 23 -5.51 -19.51 -33.69
N VAL A 24 -5.03 -20.12 -34.78
CA VAL A 24 -5.76 -21.16 -35.51
C VAL A 24 -5.95 -22.42 -34.65
N GLU A 25 -4.95 -22.83 -33.86
CA GLU A 25 -5.08 -23.96 -32.92
C GLU A 25 -6.06 -23.68 -31.77
N LEU A 26 -6.08 -22.45 -31.24
CA LEU A 26 -7.01 -22.03 -30.19
C LEU A 26 -8.46 -21.90 -30.69
N LEU A 27 -8.68 -21.50 -31.95
CA LEU A 27 -10.00 -21.44 -32.58
C LEU A 27 -10.59 -22.83 -32.84
N ASN A 28 -9.75 -23.85 -32.99
CA ASN A 28 -10.16 -25.23 -33.25
C ASN A 28 -10.51 -26.02 -31.98
N ASN A 29 -10.17 -25.50 -30.78
CA ASN A 29 -10.53 -26.12 -29.51
C ASN A 29 -11.84 -25.52 -28.97
N ASN A 30 -12.84 -26.38 -28.90
CA ASN A 30 -14.27 -26.06 -28.94
C ASN A 30 -14.89 -25.55 -27.60
N ASP A 31 -14.16 -24.79 -26.79
CA ASP A 31 -14.63 -24.38 -25.46
C ASP A 31 -15.08 -22.90 -25.42
N THR A 32 -16.31 -22.66 -25.88
CA THR A 32 -16.96 -21.34 -25.79
C THR A 32 -17.95 -21.31 -24.63
N THR A 33 -17.64 -20.51 -23.60
CA THR A 33 -18.69 -19.96 -22.75
C THR A 33 -19.58 -19.05 -23.60
N LYS A 34 -20.86 -19.40 -23.73
CA LYS A 34 -21.86 -18.60 -24.46
C LYS A 34 -22.09 -17.26 -23.77
N VAL A 35 -21.46 -16.19 -24.24
CA VAL A 35 -21.86 -14.82 -23.92
C VAL A 35 -22.95 -14.41 -24.90
N LYS A 36 -24.16 -14.17 -24.42
CA LYS A 36 -25.25 -13.59 -25.23
C LYS A 36 -25.05 -12.09 -25.34
N PHE A 37 -24.85 -11.60 -26.56
CA PHE A 37 -24.79 -10.18 -26.90
C PHE A 37 -26.15 -9.69 -27.42
N GLU A 38 -27.15 -9.63 -26.54
CA GLU A 38 -28.42 -8.98 -26.86
C GLU A 38 -28.31 -7.52 -26.39
N ASN A 39 -28.13 -6.58 -27.33
CA ASN A 39 -28.02 -5.10 -27.19
C ASN A 39 -26.60 -4.51 -27.07
N TYR A 40 -25.85 -4.38 -28.18
CA TYR A 40 -24.58 -3.65 -28.18
C TYR A 40 -24.51 -2.62 -29.34
N ASP A 41 -24.26 -1.34 -29.02
CA ASP A 41 -24.43 -0.19 -29.94
C ASP A 41 -23.16 0.22 -30.73
N GLY A 42 -22.11 -0.60 -30.72
CA GLY A 42 -20.85 -0.34 -31.43
C GLY A 42 -19.84 0.55 -30.70
N LYS A 43 -20.13 1.08 -29.50
CA LYS A 43 -19.22 2.00 -28.78
C LYS A 43 -18.21 1.36 -27.82
N ALA A 44 -17.94 0.05 -27.92
CA ALA A 44 -17.04 -0.66 -26.99
C ALA A 44 -15.63 -0.08 -26.95
N CYS A 45 -15.16 0.38 -28.11
CA CYS A 45 -13.78 0.80 -28.36
C CYS A 45 -13.60 2.31 -28.36
N GLU A 46 -14.67 3.09 -28.14
CA GLU A 46 -14.57 4.54 -28.07
C GLU A 46 -13.93 4.97 -26.74
N PRO A 47 -12.92 5.85 -26.74
CA PRO A 47 -12.32 6.37 -25.51
C PRO A 47 -13.37 7.10 -24.66
N ARG A 48 -13.58 6.65 -23.43
CA ARG A 48 -14.45 7.36 -22.47
C ARG A 48 -13.64 8.43 -21.74
N VAL A 49 -13.77 9.68 -22.19
CA VAL A 49 -13.16 10.82 -21.50
C VAL A 49 -14.10 11.27 -20.38
N SER A 50 -13.76 10.99 -19.12
CA SER A 50 -14.46 11.56 -17.96
C SER A 50 -13.72 12.81 -17.47
N MET A 51 -14.41 13.94 -17.40
CA MET A 51 -13.81 15.19 -16.91
C MET A 51 -13.67 15.15 -15.38
N LYS A 52 -12.49 15.47 -14.86
CA LYS A 52 -12.19 15.47 -13.42
C LYS A 52 -13.04 16.48 -12.65
N PRO A 53 -13.87 16.05 -11.69
CA PRO A 53 -14.61 16.97 -10.83
C PRO A 53 -13.66 17.82 -9.97
N LYS A 54 -14.11 19.01 -9.58
CA LYS A 54 -13.45 19.78 -8.53
C LYS A 54 -13.86 19.22 -7.17
N PHE A 55 -12.91 18.59 -6.47
CA PHE A 55 -13.14 18.04 -5.13
C PHE A 55 -12.92 19.05 -4.00
N THR A 56 -12.42 20.25 -4.31
CA THR A 56 -12.28 21.34 -3.35
C THR A 56 -13.64 22.00 -3.09
N LYS A 57 -13.96 22.27 -1.82
CA LYS A 57 -15.15 23.03 -1.41
C LYS A 57 -14.88 23.74 -0.09
N LEU A 58 -15.61 24.83 0.18
CA LEU A 58 -15.48 25.56 1.44
C LEU A 58 -15.73 24.63 2.64
N GLY A 59 -14.82 24.67 3.62
CA GLY A 59 -14.91 23.87 4.84
C GLY A 59 -14.52 22.39 4.70
N ARG A 60 -14.08 21.94 3.52
CA ARG A 60 -13.46 20.63 3.34
C ARG A 60 -11.95 20.74 3.49
N ARG A 61 -11.35 19.77 4.16
CA ARG A 61 -9.90 19.68 4.34
C ARG A 61 -9.18 19.33 3.04
N VAL A 62 -7.93 19.76 2.89
CA VAL A 62 -7.14 19.45 1.68
C VAL A 62 -6.93 17.94 1.55
N SER A 63 -6.60 17.27 2.66
CA SER A 63 -6.46 15.81 2.72
C SER A 63 -7.72 15.07 2.28
N GLU A 64 -8.91 15.55 2.64
CA GLU A 64 -10.18 14.99 2.21
C GLU A 64 -10.42 15.22 0.71
N ALA A 65 -10.15 16.43 0.21
CA ALA A 65 -10.25 16.73 -1.22
C ALA A 65 -9.30 15.85 -2.04
N LYS A 66 -8.08 15.62 -1.54
CA LYS A 66 -7.10 14.71 -2.14
C LYS A 66 -7.54 13.26 -2.09
N CYS A 67 -8.15 12.81 -1.00
CA CYS A 67 -8.74 11.47 -0.92
C CYS A 67 -9.78 11.25 -2.03
N TYR A 68 -10.71 12.19 -2.24
CA TYR A 68 -11.71 12.07 -3.31
C TYR A 68 -11.08 12.10 -4.70
N GLU A 69 -10.04 12.93 -4.89
CA GLU A 69 -9.26 12.97 -6.13
C GLU A 69 -8.59 11.61 -6.43
N TYR A 70 -7.96 10.99 -5.42
CA TYR A 70 -7.32 9.68 -5.57
C TYR A 70 -8.33 8.56 -5.85
N ILE A 71 -9.48 8.57 -5.16
CA ILE A 71 -10.58 7.63 -5.42
C ILE A 71 -11.05 7.78 -6.87
N TRP A 72 -11.34 9.00 -7.32
CA TRP A 72 -11.80 9.24 -8.69
C TRP A 72 -10.80 8.80 -9.76
N GLU A 73 -9.52 9.10 -9.55
CA GLU A 73 -8.45 8.68 -10.48
C GLU A 73 -8.32 7.16 -10.54
N MET A 74 -8.44 6.48 -9.40
CA MET A 74 -8.42 5.02 -9.33
C MET A 74 -9.63 4.43 -10.05
N GLU A 75 -10.85 4.91 -9.75
CA GLU A 75 -12.09 4.44 -10.39
C GLU A 75 -12.06 4.62 -11.91
N ASN A 76 -11.48 5.72 -12.39
CA ASN A 76 -11.32 5.94 -13.83
C ASN A 76 -10.32 5.00 -14.49
N ARG A 77 -9.15 4.75 -13.87
CA ARG A 77 -8.20 3.76 -14.40
C ARG A 77 -8.83 2.37 -14.49
N GLU A 78 -9.66 2.00 -13.51
CA GLU A 78 -10.42 0.74 -13.55
C GLU A 78 -11.47 0.74 -14.67
N ASN A 79 -12.21 1.83 -14.84
CA ASN A 79 -13.17 1.97 -15.93
C ASN A 79 -12.51 1.91 -17.31
N GLU A 80 -11.36 2.57 -17.50
CA GLU A 80 -10.56 2.50 -18.72
C GLU A 80 -10.12 1.07 -19.02
N THR A 81 -9.62 0.36 -17.99
CA THR A 81 -9.22 -1.06 -18.11
C THR A 81 -10.41 -1.93 -18.51
N MET A 82 -11.57 -1.76 -17.87
CA MET A 82 -12.80 -2.49 -18.20
C MET A 82 -13.28 -2.18 -19.62
N ASN A 83 -13.20 -0.92 -20.07
CA ASN A 83 -13.55 -0.56 -21.45
C ASN A 83 -12.59 -1.21 -22.46
N GLN A 84 -11.29 -1.26 -22.15
CA GLN A 84 -10.31 -1.97 -22.98
C GLN A 84 -10.61 -3.47 -23.07
N GLU A 85 -10.98 -4.12 -21.96
CA GLU A 85 -11.41 -5.53 -21.95
C GLU A 85 -12.68 -5.75 -22.79
N LEU A 86 -13.68 -4.87 -22.67
CA LEU A 86 -14.90 -4.93 -23.46
C LEU A 86 -14.60 -4.74 -24.96
N CYS A 87 -13.74 -3.78 -25.31
CA CYS A 87 -13.28 -3.59 -26.68
C CYS A 87 -12.55 -4.83 -27.21
N ARG A 88 -11.63 -5.40 -26.43
CA ARG A 88 -10.92 -6.63 -26.79
C ARG A 88 -11.90 -7.78 -27.09
N ASN A 89 -12.87 -8.02 -26.21
CA ASN A 89 -13.87 -9.08 -26.39
C ASN A 89 -14.77 -8.84 -27.61
N TYR A 90 -15.13 -7.58 -27.86
CA TYR A 90 -15.86 -7.18 -29.07
C TYR A 90 -15.05 -7.48 -30.34
N LEU A 91 -13.77 -7.07 -30.40
CA LEU A 91 -12.88 -7.33 -31.54
C LEU A 91 -12.70 -8.83 -31.79
N ILE A 92 -12.47 -9.63 -30.74
CA ILE A 92 -12.39 -11.10 -30.85
C ILE A 92 -13.67 -11.69 -31.45
N THR A 93 -14.83 -11.16 -31.06
CA THR A 93 -16.14 -11.60 -31.60
C THR A 93 -16.30 -11.24 -33.07
N GLN A 94 -15.87 -10.04 -33.49
CA GLN A 94 -15.92 -9.64 -34.90
C GLN A 94 -14.98 -10.51 -35.77
N LEU A 95 -13.77 -10.81 -35.29
CA LEU A 95 -12.83 -11.72 -35.96
C LEU A 95 -13.42 -13.12 -36.16
N LYS A 96 -14.10 -13.68 -35.16
CA LYS A 96 -14.78 -14.99 -35.26
C LYS A 96 -15.91 -15.00 -36.30
N ASN A 97 -16.52 -13.86 -36.60
CA ASN A 97 -17.61 -13.74 -37.56
C ASN A 97 -17.14 -13.46 -39.01
N GLY A 98 -15.85 -13.62 -39.30
CA GLY A 98 -15.30 -13.49 -40.65
C GLY A 98 -15.18 -12.05 -41.16
N MET A 99 -15.28 -11.06 -40.27
CA MET A 99 -15.03 -9.66 -40.59
C MET A 99 -13.55 -9.34 -40.32
N GLY A 100 -12.71 -9.39 -41.37
CA GLY A 100 -11.48 -8.58 -41.41
C GLY A 100 -11.80 -7.20 -42.01
N PRO A 101 -10.97 -6.14 -41.86
CA PRO A 101 -9.55 -6.11 -41.48
C PRO A 101 -9.16 -4.92 -40.55
N GLU A 102 -7.84 -4.70 -40.40
CA GLU A 102 -7.09 -3.65 -39.70
C GLU A 102 -6.88 -3.81 -38.18
N LEU A 103 -5.70 -4.34 -37.90
CA LEU A 103 -5.08 -4.65 -36.63
C LEU A 103 -4.73 -3.38 -35.86
N PHE A 104 -5.11 -3.28 -34.59
CA PHE A 104 -4.20 -2.70 -33.59
C PHE A 104 -4.40 -3.35 -32.20
N LEU A 105 -3.27 -3.92 -31.75
CA LEU A 105 -2.90 -4.60 -30.50
C LEU A 105 -3.76 -4.33 -29.25
N LEU A 106 -3.95 -5.39 -28.42
CA LEU A 106 -3.67 -5.38 -26.96
C LEU A 106 -3.90 -6.77 -26.31
N LEU A 107 -2.80 -7.39 -25.82
CA LEU A 107 -2.75 -8.56 -24.93
C LEU A 107 -2.70 -8.09 -23.45
N ASP A 108 -3.72 -8.36 -22.62
CA ASP A 108 -3.83 -9.30 -21.45
C ASP A 108 -3.38 -8.63 -20.11
N PRO A 109 -3.83 -8.96 -18.85
CA PRO A 109 -4.32 -10.26 -18.32
C PRO A 109 -5.34 -10.32 -17.11
N ASN A 110 -5.97 -11.50 -16.93
CA ASN A 110 -6.33 -12.36 -15.76
C ASN A 110 -6.65 -11.87 -14.30
N VAL A 111 -7.12 -12.81 -13.45
CA VAL A 111 -8.39 -12.83 -12.66
C VAL A 111 -8.27 -13.49 -11.22
N ILE A 112 -9.11 -13.05 -10.23
CA ILE A 112 -9.74 -13.74 -9.02
C ILE A 112 -9.06 -13.92 -7.60
N PHE A 113 -9.86 -14.39 -6.60
CA PHE A 113 -10.15 -13.99 -5.19
C PHE A 113 -9.95 -15.08 -4.08
N GLY A 114 -9.96 -14.68 -2.78
CA GLY A 114 -10.27 -15.48 -1.55
C GLY A 114 -9.16 -15.51 -0.45
N GLY A 115 -9.40 -15.08 0.81
CA GLY A 115 -8.41 -14.56 1.82
C GLY A 115 -7.15 -15.40 2.22
N ARG A 116 -6.00 -14.71 2.46
CA ARG A 116 -4.62 -15.19 2.12
C ARG A 116 -3.48 -14.16 2.42
N PRO A 117 -2.17 -14.46 2.19
CA PRO A 117 -1.12 -13.42 2.03
C PRO A 117 -1.60 -12.26 1.16
N ALA A 118 -1.16 -11.03 1.48
CA ALA A 118 -1.65 -9.83 0.81
C ALA A 118 -1.65 -10.04 -0.71
N ILE A 119 -2.80 -9.82 -1.35
CA ILE A 119 -2.90 -9.92 -2.80
C ILE A 119 -1.99 -8.86 -3.42
N PRO A 120 -1.32 -9.12 -4.56
CA PRO A 120 -0.68 -8.07 -5.30
C PRO A 120 -1.57 -6.83 -5.46
N GLY A 121 -1.10 -5.68 -4.96
CA GLY A 121 -1.87 -4.44 -4.94
C GLY A 121 -3.00 -4.36 -3.90
N GLU A 122 -3.03 -5.22 -2.88
CA GLU A 122 -4.04 -5.16 -1.82
C GLU A 122 -3.90 -3.94 -0.92
N TYR A 123 -2.66 -3.63 -0.54
CA TYR A 123 -2.31 -2.47 0.26
C TYR A 123 -1.38 -1.58 -0.56
N PRO A 124 -1.90 -0.93 -1.61
CA PRO A 124 -1.08 -0.28 -2.64
C PRO A 124 -0.32 0.95 -2.13
N HIS A 125 -0.59 1.39 -0.90
CA HIS A 125 0.06 2.51 -0.23
C HIS A 125 1.24 2.08 0.66
N MET A 126 1.47 0.78 0.85
CA MET A 126 2.52 0.29 1.74
C MET A 126 3.92 0.57 1.16
N GLY A 127 4.77 1.18 1.98
CA GLY A 127 6.17 1.40 1.66
C GLY A 127 7.10 0.87 2.74
N ALA A 128 8.12 0.12 2.34
CA ALA A 128 9.18 -0.34 3.24
C ALA A 128 10.33 0.69 3.25
N VAL A 129 10.69 1.20 4.43
CA VAL A 129 11.77 2.17 4.62
C VAL A 129 13.09 1.44 4.73
N GLY A 130 14.03 1.72 3.82
CA GLY A 130 15.26 0.95 3.64
C GLY A 130 16.53 1.70 4.06
N TRP A 131 17.42 0.98 4.74
CA TRP A 131 18.76 1.40 5.10
C TRP A 131 19.80 0.63 4.29
N ARG A 132 20.92 1.28 3.97
CA ARG A 132 22.03 0.65 3.26
C ARG A 132 22.61 -0.48 4.10
N ALA A 133 22.55 -1.70 3.57
CA ALA A 133 23.10 -2.87 4.25
C ALA A 133 24.63 -2.83 4.26
N LYS A 134 25.22 -3.41 5.32
CA LYS A 134 26.68 -3.57 5.46
C LYS A 134 27.20 -4.82 4.76
N ASP A 135 26.37 -5.87 4.70
CA ASP A 135 26.66 -7.07 3.93
C ASP A 135 26.62 -6.74 2.43
N PRO A 136 27.69 -6.99 1.66
CA PRO A 136 27.70 -6.69 0.22
C PRO A 136 26.74 -7.55 -0.61
N SER A 137 26.23 -8.67 -0.08
CA SER A 137 25.27 -9.55 -0.76
C SER A 137 23.82 -9.06 -0.68
N VAL A 138 23.52 -8.16 0.25
CA VAL A 138 22.20 -7.53 0.44
C VAL A 138 22.37 -6.03 0.18
N LYS A 139 21.50 -5.41 -0.62
CA LYS A 139 21.63 -3.96 -0.89
C LYS A 139 20.98 -3.12 0.21
N TRP A 140 19.79 -3.53 0.64
CA TRP A 140 18.93 -2.79 1.55
C TRP A 140 18.41 -3.69 2.66
N VAL A 141 18.35 -3.15 3.88
CA VAL A 141 17.67 -3.76 5.02
C VAL A 141 16.50 -2.86 5.43
N PHE A 142 15.33 -3.44 5.62
CA PHE A 142 14.10 -2.71 5.92
C PHE A 142 13.71 -2.89 7.38
N PHE A 143 13.65 -1.80 8.14
CA PHE A 143 13.33 -1.85 9.58
C PHE A 143 12.00 -1.19 9.96
N CYS A 144 11.41 -0.44 9.03
CA CYS A 144 10.19 0.30 9.25
C CYS A 144 9.29 0.25 8.02
N GLY A 145 7.99 0.36 8.25
CA GLY A 145 6.99 0.67 7.25
C GLY A 145 6.74 2.18 7.13
N SER A 146 5.94 2.51 6.12
CA SER A 146 5.45 3.84 5.82
C SER A 146 4.20 3.71 4.97
N THR A 147 3.46 4.81 4.83
CA THR A 147 2.24 4.87 4.05
C THR A 147 2.32 6.01 3.05
N LEU A 148 2.17 5.71 1.76
CA LEU A 148 2.08 6.70 0.70
C LEU A 148 0.80 7.53 0.88
N ILE A 149 0.93 8.86 0.88
CA ILE A 149 -0.20 9.79 1.10
C ILE A 149 -0.35 10.81 -0.04
N SER A 150 0.65 10.90 -0.93
CA SER A 150 0.61 11.63 -2.18
C SER A 150 1.58 11.02 -3.19
N ASN A 151 1.72 11.60 -4.38
CA ASN A 151 2.72 11.14 -5.36
C ASN A 151 4.17 11.38 -4.92
N ARG A 152 4.43 12.17 -3.87
CA ARG A 152 5.80 12.50 -3.43
C ARG A 152 6.03 12.30 -1.93
N PHE A 153 4.98 12.12 -1.13
CA PHE A 153 5.09 12.05 0.32
C PHE A 153 4.53 10.76 0.90
N LEU A 154 5.25 10.25 1.90
CA LEU A 154 4.80 9.19 2.78
C LEU A 154 4.76 9.67 4.23
N ILE A 155 3.95 9.01 5.04
CA ILE A 155 3.91 9.16 6.49
C ILE A 155 4.53 7.93 7.16
N THR A 156 5.28 8.16 8.24
CA THR A 156 5.92 7.11 9.04
C THR A 156 6.08 7.57 10.50
N ALA A 157 6.63 6.72 11.36
CA ALA A 157 6.97 7.09 12.74
C ALA A 157 8.27 7.92 12.78
N ALA A 158 8.35 8.91 13.67
CA ALA A 158 9.54 9.75 13.79
C ALA A 158 10.78 8.95 14.20
N HIS A 159 10.62 7.90 15.00
CA HIS A 159 11.75 7.04 15.39
C HIS A 159 12.35 6.25 14.20
N CYS A 160 11.64 6.14 13.08
CA CYS A 160 12.17 5.56 11.83
C CYS A 160 13.06 6.54 11.05
N SER A 161 13.11 7.83 11.42
CA SER A 161 13.97 8.81 10.74
C SER A 161 15.46 8.58 10.99
N LYS A 162 15.82 7.98 12.12
CA LYS A 162 17.20 7.71 12.50
C LYS A 162 17.28 6.58 13.54
N LEU A 163 17.94 5.49 13.19
CA LEU A 163 18.13 4.35 14.11
C LEU A 163 19.21 4.64 15.16
N SER A 164 18.93 4.28 16.41
CA SER A 164 19.88 4.41 17.51
C SER A 164 20.88 3.24 17.55
N VAL A 165 22.13 3.54 17.91
CA VAL A 165 23.35 2.79 17.53
C VAL A 165 23.62 1.47 18.27
N ARG A 166 22.80 1.01 19.21
CA ARG A 166 23.24 -0.07 20.12
C ARG A 166 23.00 -1.52 19.68
N SER A 167 22.25 -1.79 18.61
CA SER A 167 22.09 -3.16 18.09
C SER A 167 21.97 -3.25 16.57
N LYS A 168 21.16 -2.38 15.95
CA LYS A 168 20.83 -2.45 14.52
C LYS A 168 21.92 -1.94 13.56
N LEU A 169 22.92 -1.19 14.05
CA LEU A 169 24.07 -0.78 13.22
C LEU A 169 25.02 -1.93 12.83
N ARG A 170 24.80 -3.14 13.34
CA ARG A 170 25.60 -4.30 12.91
C ARG A 170 25.36 -4.63 11.44
N ASP A 171 24.15 -4.38 10.95
CA ASP A 171 23.68 -4.83 9.63
C ASP A 171 23.63 -3.70 8.60
N ILE A 172 23.85 -2.44 9.00
CA ILE A 172 23.71 -1.25 8.14
C ILE A 172 24.91 -0.31 8.20
N VAL A 173 25.13 0.42 7.10
CA VAL A 173 26.26 1.35 6.93
C VAL A 173 26.03 2.68 7.65
N ASN A 174 24.80 3.20 7.61
CA ASN A 174 24.42 4.47 8.23
C ASN A 174 23.10 4.34 9.01
N SER A 175 22.83 5.31 9.89
CA SER A 175 21.64 5.30 10.74
C SER A 175 20.40 5.92 10.10
N ILE A 176 20.55 6.53 8.92
CA ILE A 176 19.50 7.30 8.22
C ILE A 176 19.04 6.46 7.02
N PRO A 177 17.74 6.26 6.81
CA PRO A 177 17.27 5.49 5.67
C PRO A 177 17.51 6.26 4.36
N GLU A 178 17.73 5.53 3.27
CA GLU A 178 18.09 6.08 1.96
C GLU A 178 16.97 5.93 0.93
N ILE A 179 16.12 4.91 1.07
CA ILE A 179 15.07 4.59 0.09
C ILE A 179 13.73 4.25 0.76
N VAL A 180 12.68 4.31 -0.04
CA VAL A 180 11.43 3.58 0.20
C VAL A 180 11.21 2.62 -0.95
N ARG A 181 10.89 1.36 -0.63
CA ARG A 181 10.44 0.34 -1.59
C ARG A 181 8.91 0.28 -1.61
N LEU A 182 8.30 0.45 -2.77
CA LEU A 182 6.85 0.45 -2.97
C LEU A 182 6.42 -0.66 -3.94
N GLY A 183 5.15 -1.11 -3.79
CA GLY A 183 4.49 -1.98 -4.77
C GLY A 183 4.99 -3.42 -4.77
N VAL A 184 5.54 -3.88 -3.65
CA VAL A 184 5.99 -5.26 -3.46
C VAL A 184 5.22 -5.92 -2.33
N GLU A 185 4.99 -7.22 -2.46
CA GLU A 185 4.49 -8.06 -1.38
C GLU A 185 5.68 -8.75 -0.68
N ASP A 186 6.70 -9.16 -1.44
CA ASP A 186 7.95 -9.69 -0.91
C ASP A 186 9.05 -8.60 -0.87
N ILE A 187 9.48 -8.18 0.32
CA ILE A 187 10.55 -7.16 0.46
C ILE A 187 11.94 -7.68 0.14
N ALA A 188 12.17 -8.99 0.19
CA ALA A 188 13.44 -9.62 -0.14
C ALA A 188 13.57 -9.96 -1.63
N ASP A 189 12.52 -9.72 -2.42
CA ASP A 189 12.58 -9.82 -3.87
C ASP A 189 13.56 -8.76 -4.42
N ASN A 190 14.81 -9.19 -4.56
CA ASN A 190 15.89 -8.49 -5.24
C ASN A 190 16.08 -9.01 -6.67
N GLN A 191 15.27 -9.98 -7.09
CA GLN A 191 15.37 -10.68 -8.37
C GLN A 191 13.97 -10.95 -8.89
N PHE A 192 13.46 -9.97 -9.64
CA PHE A 192 12.40 -10.12 -10.64
C PHE A 192 11.49 -11.32 -10.41
N ASN A 193 10.27 -11.13 -9.86
CA ASN A 193 9.23 -12.06 -10.30
C ASN A 193 7.79 -11.52 -10.45
N ILE A 194 7.30 -11.89 -11.63
CA ILE A 194 5.93 -11.90 -12.19
C ILE A 194 5.30 -10.55 -12.60
N ASN A 195 5.65 -9.40 -12.01
CA ASN A 195 4.93 -8.14 -12.30
C ASN A 195 5.76 -6.85 -12.47
N GLY A 196 7.09 -6.90 -12.57
CA GLY A 196 7.97 -5.72 -12.77
C GLY A 196 8.88 -5.45 -11.57
N GLU A 197 9.90 -4.59 -11.75
CA GLU A 197 10.88 -4.28 -10.69
C GLU A 197 10.25 -3.55 -9.48
N PRO A 198 10.69 -3.83 -8.24
CA PRO A 198 10.35 -3.03 -7.06
C PRO A 198 10.60 -1.55 -7.30
N MET A 199 9.67 -0.69 -6.90
CA MET A 199 9.87 0.76 -6.98
C MET A 199 10.72 1.23 -5.79
N ASP A 200 12.03 1.07 -5.88
CA ASP A 200 13.01 1.66 -4.95
C ASP A 200 13.20 3.14 -5.29
N ILE A 201 12.62 4.02 -4.47
CA ILE A 201 12.71 5.48 -4.68
C ILE A 201 13.54 6.09 -3.57
N LYS A 202 14.47 6.98 -3.94
CA LYS A 202 15.33 7.67 -2.98
C LYS A 202 14.55 8.65 -2.10
N ILE A 203 14.98 8.73 -0.85
CA ILE A 203 14.48 9.70 0.11
C ILE A 203 15.23 11.02 -0.10
N LYS A 204 14.50 12.07 -0.47
CA LYS A 204 15.05 13.43 -0.54
C LYS A 204 15.28 14.01 0.84
N ARG A 205 14.30 13.88 1.73
CA ARG A 205 14.42 14.26 3.15
C ARG A 205 13.34 13.62 4.01
N ILE A 206 13.60 13.59 5.32
CA ILE A 206 12.64 13.17 6.33
C ILE A 206 12.33 14.38 7.23
N ILE A 207 11.06 14.72 7.32
CA ILE A 207 10.55 15.87 8.06
C ILE A 207 9.94 15.34 9.36
N VAL A 208 10.74 15.37 10.42
CA VAL A 208 10.32 14.93 11.76
C VAL A 208 9.45 16.01 12.39
N HIS A 209 8.34 15.61 13.02
CA HIS A 209 7.49 16.56 13.73
C HIS A 209 8.28 17.31 14.82
N PRO A 210 8.19 18.65 14.91
CA PRO A 210 9.09 19.48 15.73
C PRO A 210 9.01 19.21 17.24
N LYS A 211 7.90 18.62 17.72
CA LYS A 211 7.72 18.23 19.13
C LYS A 211 8.23 16.83 19.45
N TYR A 212 8.72 16.06 18.47
CA TYR A 212 9.31 14.75 18.71
C TYR A 212 10.65 14.91 19.45
N ALA A 213 10.78 14.23 20.59
CA ALA A 213 11.95 14.34 21.45
C ALA A 213 12.42 12.94 21.88
N PRO A 214 13.19 12.22 21.04
CA PRO A 214 13.65 10.87 21.38
C PRO A 214 14.52 10.91 22.65
N PRO A 215 14.43 9.92 23.55
CA PRO A 215 13.72 8.65 23.41
C PRO A 215 12.25 8.67 23.88
N LYS A 216 11.65 9.86 24.12
CA LYS A 216 10.23 9.95 24.51
C LYS A 216 9.34 9.42 23.39
N LYS A 217 8.22 8.80 23.78
CA LYS A 217 7.29 8.13 22.86
C LYS A 217 6.12 9.02 22.41
N TYR A 218 6.31 10.34 22.44
CA TYR A 218 5.28 11.33 22.11
C TYR A 218 5.62 12.05 20.82
N TYR A 219 4.60 12.49 20.07
CA TYR A 219 4.76 13.14 18.75
C TYR A 219 5.58 12.29 17.77
N ASP A 220 5.42 10.96 17.83
CA ASP A 220 6.22 10.01 17.06
C ASP A 220 5.65 9.86 15.64
N ILE A 221 5.87 10.91 14.83
CA ILE A 221 5.40 11.00 13.45
C ILE A 221 6.40 11.80 12.60
N ALA A 222 6.60 11.36 11.37
CA ALA A 222 7.43 12.02 10.38
C ALA A 222 6.85 11.85 8.98
N LEU A 223 7.21 12.79 8.10
CA LEU A 223 6.92 12.71 6.68
C LEU A 223 8.21 12.40 5.92
N ILE A 224 8.12 11.52 4.92
CA ILE A 224 9.20 11.23 3.98
C ILE A 224 8.86 11.92 2.67
N GLU A 225 9.74 12.79 2.19
CA GLU A 225 9.67 13.37 0.84
C GLU A 225 10.56 12.55 -0.09
N LEU A 226 9.99 12.07 -1.20
CA LEU A 226 10.70 11.34 -2.24
C LEU A 226 11.42 12.28 -3.21
N GLU A 227 12.54 11.81 -3.75
CA GLU A 227 13.29 12.52 -4.80
C GLU A 227 12.48 12.59 -6.10
N ASP A 228 11.83 11.50 -6.47
CA ASP A 228 10.99 11.35 -7.66
C ASP A 228 9.51 11.16 -7.33
N GLU A 229 8.64 11.49 -8.27
CA GLU A 229 7.19 11.27 -8.14
C GLU A 229 6.80 9.85 -8.49
N VAL A 230 5.94 9.28 -7.66
CA VAL A 230 5.28 8.00 -7.86
C VAL A 230 4.14 8.18 -8.87
N LYS A 231 4.20 7.43 -9.96
CA LYS A 231 3.06 7.29 -10.88
C LYS A 231 2.08 6.29 -10.30
N PHE A 232 0.84 6.74 -10.09
CA PHE A 232 -0.20 5.87 -9.56
C PHE A 232 -0.60 4.80 -10.56
N GLY A 233 -0.80 3.58 -10.05
CA GLY A 233 -1.13 2.38 -10.83
C GLY A 233 -1.23 1.21 -9.87
N LYS A 234 -0.21 0.34 -9.86
CA LYS A 234 -0.03 -0.71 -8.84
C LYS A 234 0.16 -0.14 -7.43
N VAL A 235 0.73 1.06 -7.36
CA VAL A 235 0.91 1.83 -6.13
C VAL A 235 -0.13 2.96 -6.11
N GLN A 236 -0.75 3.20 -4.96
CA GLN A 236 -1.78 4.21 -4.75
C GLN A 236 -1.60 4.84 -3.36
N PRO A 237 -1.90 6.12 -3.17
CA PRO A 237 -1.87 6.72 -1.84
C PRO A 237 -3.05 6.21 -0.99
N ALA A 238 -2.89 6.21 0.33
CA ALA A 238 -4.01 6.08 1.27
C ALA A 238 -4.64 7.45 1.54
N CYS A 239 -5.90 7.43 1.99
CA CYS A 239 -6.55 8.61 2.54
C CYS A 239 -6.15 8.80 4.00
N LEU A 240 -6.15 10.04 4.49
CA LEU A 240 -5.94 10.34 5.90
C LEU A 240 -7.28 10.53 6.60
N TRP A 241 -7.45 9.92 7.78
CA TRP A 241 -8.59 10.20 8.63
C TRP A 241 -8.33 11.47 9.45
N ALA A 242 -9.11 12.51 9.18
CA ALA A 242 -8.95 13.82 9.80
C ALA A 242 -9.74 13.98 11.10
N ASP A 243 -10.74 13.12 11.36
CA ASP A 243 -11.54 13.22 12.57
C ASP A 243 -10.83 12.58 13.79
N SER A 244 -10.99 13.21 14.94
CA SER A 244 -10.58 12.67 16.22
C SER A 244 -11.45 11.48 16.64
N ASP A 245 -12.73 11.51 16.28
CA ASP A 245 -13.66 10.42 16.51
C ASP A 245 -13.42 9.33 15.45
N ILE A 246 -13.35 8.07 15.91
CA ILE A 246 -13.19 6.90 15.06
C ILE A 246 -14.37 5.95 15.19
N SER A 247 -15.40 6.30 15.97
CA SER A 247 -16.59 5.48 16.16
C SER A 247 -17.35 5.24 14.85
N ASP A 248 -17.34 6.22 13.94
CA ASP A 248 -17.90 6.12 12.60
C ASP A 248 -17.16 5.12 11.68
N LEU A 249 -15.94 4.73 12.05
CA LEU A 249 -15.13 3.75 11.32
C LEU A 249 -15.39 2.31 11.81
N GLY A 250 -16.21 2.14 12.84
CA GLY A 250 -16.45 0.85 13.50
C GLY A 250 -15.46 0.55 14.64
N SER A 251 -15.45 -0.70 15.08
CA SER A 251 -14.66 -1.15 16.24
C SER A 251 -13.33 -1.82 15.88
N GLU A 252 -13.07 -2.07 14.60
CA GLU A 252 -11.89 -2.81 14.13
C GLU A 252 -11.07 -2.00 13.13
N GLY A 253 -9.75 -2.17 13.20
CA GLY A 253 -8.79 -1.69 12.21
C GLY A 253 -7.91 -2.81 11.70
N THR A 254 -7.21 -2.54 10.61
CA THR A 254 -6.27 -3.46 9.96
C THR A 254 -4.85 -2.93 10.08
N LEU A 255 -3.93 -3.83 10.39
CA LEU A 255 -2.49 -3.63 10.42
C LEU A 255 -1.85 -4.30 9.24
N THR A 256 -0.82 -3.68 8.68
CA THR A 256 -0.07 -4.25 7.56
C THR A 256 1.41 -3.96 7.70
N GLY A 257 2.25 -4.94 7.39
CA GLY A 257 3.71 -4.78 7.39
C GLY A 257 4.47 -6.08 7.21
N TRP A 258 5.79 -5.97 7.21
CA TRP A 258 6.76 -7.07 7.02
C TRP A 258 7.40 -7.50 8.34
N GLY A 259 6.77 -7.15 9.46
CA GLY A 259 7.28 -7.40 10.78
C GLY A 259 7.33 -8.87 11.20
N TYR A 260 7.85 -9.07 12.41
CA TYR A 260 8.06 -10.37 13.04
C TYR A 260 6.77 -11.19 13.13
N THR A 261 6.87 -12.44 12.72
CA THR A 261 5.81 -13.45 12.84
C THR A 261 5.70 -14.00 14.27
N GLU A 262 4.61 -14.73 14.55
CA GLU A 262 4.39 -15.46 15.81
C GLU A 262 5.54 -16.44 16.19
N HIS A 263 6.38 -16.80 15.23
CA HIS A 263 7.56 -17.67 15.40
C HIS A 263 8.87 -16.92 15.63
N GLY A 264 8.85 -15.58 15.72
CA GLY A 264 10.04 -14.79 16.02
C GLY A 264 11.00 -14.59 14.85
N ALA A 265 10.56 -14.85 13.61
CA ALA A 265 11.31 -14.58 12.40
C ALA A 265 10.71 -13.38 11.63
N GLU A 266 11.56 -12.54 11.04
CA GLU A 266 11.16 -11.48 10.11
C GLU A 266 10.49 -12.12 8.88
N SER A 267 9.37 -11.55 8.43
CA SER A 267 8.67 -12.01 7.25
C SER A 267 9.11 -11.19 6.04
N ASN A 268 9.60 -11.85 5.01
CA ASN A 268 9.81 -11.18 3.73
C ASN A 268 8.47 -10.85 3.05
N GLN A 269 7.40 -11.55 3.39
CA GLN A 269 6.06 -11.38 2.81
C GLN A 269 5.26 -10.34 3.61
N LEU A 270 4.47 -9.52 2.91
CA LEU A 270 3.57 -8.53 3.50
C LEU A 270 2.43 -9.26 4.21
N LEU A 271 2.33 -9.03 5.52
CA LEU A 271 1.32 -9.62 6.37
C LEU A 271 0.24 -8.60 6.70
N THR A 272 -0.94 -9.11 7.03
CA THR A 272 -2.09 -8.31 7.44
C THR A 272 -2.77 -8.93 8.65
N ALA A 273 -3.27 -8.11 9.56
CA ALA A 273 -3.99 -8.57 10.73
C ALA A 273 -5.06 -7.57 11.19
N ASN A 274 -6.17 -8.07 11.73
CA ASN A 274 -7.24 -7.24 12.26
C ASN A 274 -7.10 -7.07 13.78
N VAL A 275 -7.34 -5.86 14.27
CA VAL A 275 -7.25 -5.48 15.67
C VAL A 275 -8.44 -4.65 16.10
N ASP A 276 -8.79 -4.74 17.37
CA ASP A 276 -9.87 -3.92 17.93
C ASP A 276 -9.32 -2.57 18.34
N PHE A 277 -10.07 -1.50 18.06
CA PHE A 277 -9.84 -0.21 18.69
C PHE A 277 -10.15 -0.31 20.18
N ILE A 278 -9.28 0.27 21.01
CA ILE A 278 -9.43 0.25 22.47
C ILE A 278 -9.46 1.69 22.97
N GLU A 279 -10.48 2.00 23.75
CA GLU A 279 -10.65 3.30 24.36
C GLU A 279 -9.42 3.72 25.17
N THR A 280 -9.04 4.98 25.03
CA THR A 280 -7.79 5.50 25.61
C THR A 280 -7.72 5.30 27.13
N PRO A 281 -8.78 5.59 27.92
CA PRO A 281 -8.75 5.35 29.37
C PRO A 281 -8.57 3.86 29.73
N GLN A 282 -9.24 2.97 29.00
CA GLN A 282 -9.11 1.52 29.22
C GLN A 282 -7.69 1.05 28.92
N CYS A 283 -7.13 1.47 27.77
CA CYS A 283 -5.78 1.07 27.38
C CYS A 283 -4.70 1.67 28.30
N ASP A 284 -4.85 2.93 28.73
CA ASP A 284 -3.93 3.58 29.67
C ASP A 284 -3.92 2.88 31.04
N ASN A 285 -5.04 2.28 31.45
CA ASN A 285 -5.13 1.43 32.63
C ASN A 285 -4.45 0.07 32.43
N ILE A 286 -4.73 -0.61 31.31
CA ILE A 286 -4.09 -1.91 30.96
C ILE A 286 -2.56 -1.76 30.94
N LEU A 287 -2.07 -0.69 30.34
CA LEU A 287 -0.63 -0.44 30.16
C LEU A 287 0.02 0.33 31.32
N LYS A 288 -0.71 0.58 32.42
CA LYS A 288 -0.23 1.40 33.55
C LYS A 288 1.10 0.93 34.12
N MET A 289 1.30 -0.39 34.22
CA MET A 289 2.54 -0.97 34.76
C MET A 289 3.77 -0.78 33.87
N TYR A 290 3.59 -0.43 32.59
CA TYR A 290 4.66 -0.24 31.63
C TYR A 290 5.10 1.23 31.47
N ARG A 291 4.44 2.14 32.21
CA ARG A 291 4.83 3.55 32.26
C ARG A 291 6.24 3.69 32.81
N ASN A 292 7.01 4.58 32.20
CA ASN A 292 8.39 4.86 32.56
C ASN A 292 8.75 6.31 32.20
N ARG A 293 10.03 6.68 32.35
CA ARG A 293 10.49 8.05 32.07
C ARG A 293 10.27 8.52 30.62
N ASN A 294 10.18 7.59 29.66
CA ASN A 294 10.01 7.87 28.24
C ASN A 294 8.54 7.88 27.79
N TRP A 295 7.67 7.20 28.55
CA TRP A 295 6.23 7.17 28.32
C TRP A 295 5.48 7.12 29.66
N ARG A 296 4.83 8.23 30.03
CA ARG A 296 4.16 8.44 31.32
C ARG A 296 2.64 8.16 31.27
N GLY A 297 2.17 7.49 30.21
CA GLY A 297 0.76 7.28 29.91
C GLY A 297 0.32 8.01 28.65
N PHE A 298 -0.92 7.76 28.25
CA PHE A 298 -1.51 8.25 27.01
C PHE A 298 -1.65 9.79 26.97
N ARG A 299 -1.58 10.31 25.75
CA ARG A 299 -1.93 11.69 25.38
C ARG A 299 -2.94 11.66 24.23
N SER A 300 -3.63 12.77 24.00
CA SER A 300 -4.67 12.89 22.95
C SER A 300 -4.18 12.51 21.55
N HIS A 301 -2.89 12.72 21.28
CA HIS A 301 -2.25 12.40 20.01
C HIS A 301 -1.82 10.92 19.88
N GLN A 302 -2.30 10.05 20.76
CA GLN A 302 -2.06 8.61 20.73
C GLN A 302 -3.41 7.86 20.69
N LEU A 303 -3.38 6.65 20.16
CA LEU A 303 -4.48 5.70 20.15
C LEU A 303 -3.97 4.30 20.47
N CYS A 304 -4.90 3.41 20.78
CA CYS A 304 -4.62 2.07 21.19
C CYS A 304 -5.44 1.08 20.37
N ALA A 305 -4.80 0.02 19.91
CA ALA A 305 -5.48 -1.07 19.22
C ALA A 305 -4.74 -2.38 19.43
N GLY A 306 -5.49 -3.48 19.46
CA GLY A 306 -4.94 -4.83 19.62
C GLY A 306 -6.01 -5.83 20.02
N LYS A 307 -5.72 -7.13 19.91
CA LYS A 307 -6.59 -8.18 20.45
C LYS A 307 -6.22 -8.46 21.90
N LEU A 308 -7.11 -8.13 22.84
CA LEU A 308 -6.84 -8.29 24.28
C LEU A 308 -6.67 -9.76 24.70
N GLU A 309 -7.26 -10.70 23.95
CA GLU A 309 -7.09 -12.13 24.14
C GLU A 309 -5.67 -12.62 23.81
N GLY A 310 -4.89 -11.83 23.05
CA GLY A 310 -3.57 -12.20 22.53
C GLY A 310 -3.67 -12.82 21.14
N GLY A 311 -2.57 -13.39 20.65
CA GLY A 311 -2.49 -14.05 19.34
C GLY A 311 -2.31 -13.13 18.13
N ILE A 312 -2.72 -11.86 18.21
CA ILE A 312 -2.57 -10.87 17.13
C ILE A 312 -2.07 -9.54 17.68
N ASP A 313 -0.94 -9.03 17.19
CA ASP A 313 -0.37 -7.71 17.55
C ASP A 313 0.59 -7.20 16.46
N THR A 314 0.80 -5.87 16.39
CA THR A 314 1.93 -5.29 15.62
C THR A 314 3.23 -5.74 16.24
N CYS A 315 4.18 -6.15 15.40
CA CYS A 315 5.46 -6.64 15.91
C CYS A 315 6.65 -5.80 15.43
N GLN A 316 7.88 -6.20 15.82
CA GLN A 316 9.07 -5.51 15.33
C GLN A 316 9.06 -5.54 13.79
N GLY A 317 9.38 -4.44 13.10
CA GLY A 317 9.35 -4.37 11.63
C GLY A 317 8.10 -3.74 11.00
N ASP A 318 6.97 -3.64 11.74
CA ASP A 318 5.77 -2.89 11.29
C ASP A 318 5.80 -1.41 11.73
N SER A 319 6.86 -1.01 12.43
CA SER A 319 7.00 0.34 12.97
C SER A 319 6.93 1.39 11.87
N GLY A 320 6.11 2.43 12.06
CA GLY A 320 5.84 3.43 11.04
C GLY A 320 4.82 3.03 9.96
N GLY A 321 4.38 1.76 9.93
CA GLY A 321 3.28 1.32 9.09
C GLY A 321 1.89 1.82 9.57
N PRO A 322 0.85 1.65 8.76
CA PRO A 322 -0.48 2.15 9.06
C PRO A 322 -1.26 1.22 10.00
N LEU A 323 -2.01 1.83 10.91
CA LEU A 323 -3.30 1.31 11.36
C LEU A 323 -4.37 1.96 10.49
N GLN A 324 -5.21 1.13 9.86
CA GLN A 324 -6.08 1.60 8.78
C GLN A 324 -7.45 0.93 8.75
N VAL A 325 -8.40 1.60 8.11
CA VAL A 325 -9.77 1.11 7.88
C VAL A 325 -10.08 1.18 6.39
N ARG A 326 -10.68 0.12 5.85
CA ARG A 326 -11.02 0.06 4.42
C ARG A 326 -12.14 1.03 4.10
N ILE A 327 -11.98 1.79 3.00
CA ILE A 327 -13.05 2.63 2.45
C ILE A 327 -14.01 1.73 1.66
N PRO A 328 -15.32 1.74 1.96
CA PRO A 328 -16.30 1.05 1.14
C PRO A 328 -16.46 1.79 -0.20
N LEU A 329 -15.88 1.22 -1.25
CA LEU A 329 -15.98 1.73 -2.61
C LEU A 329 -16.90 0.86 -3.45
N LYS A 330 -17.46 1.45 -4.52
CA LYS A 330 -18.31 0.73 -5.49
C LYS A 330 -17.50 -0.10 -6.49
N THR A 331 -16.20 0.15 -6.58
CA THR A 331 -15.31 -0.50 -7.55
C THR A 331 -14.46 -1.59 -6.89
N LYS A 332 -13.67 -2.31 -7.71
CA LYS A 332 -12.76 -3.34 -7.22
C LYS A 332 -11.54 -2.76 -6.51
N GLY A 333 -11.28 -1.47 -6.73
CA GLY A 333 -10.18 -0.72 -6.17
C GLY A 333 -10.18 -0.73 -4.64
N LYS A 334 -8.98 -0.66 -4.08
CA LYS A 334 -8.76 -0.74 -2.64
C LYS A 334 -8.19 0.57 -2.15
N MET A 335 -8.98 1.26 -1.34
CA MET A 335 -8.60 2.51 -0.68
C MET A 335 -8.83 2.37 0.81
N TYR A 336 -8.00 3.05 1.60
CA TYR A 336 -7.99 2.93 3.05
C TYR A 336 -7.85 4.30 3.69
N TRP A 337 -8.50 4.49 4.83
CA TRP A 337 -8.20 5.58 5.75
C TRP A 337 -7.08 5.14 6.69
N THR A 338 -5.96 5.86 6.69
CA THR A 338 -4.94 5.74 7.73
C THR A 338 -5.39 6.53 8.96
N VAL A 339 -5.67 5.82 10.04
CA VAL A 339 -6.15 6.39 11.31
C VAL A 339 -5.03 6.53 12.33
N GLY A 340 -4.00 5.68 12.24
CA GLY A 340 -2.88 5.67 13.14
C GLY A 340 -1.57 5.23 12.48
N ILE A 341 -0.46 5.57 13.12
CA ILE A 341 0.88 5.15 12.70
C ILE A 341 1.51 4.32 13.82
N THR A 342 1.98 3.11 13.51
CA THR A 342 2.57 2.17 14.48
C THR A 342 3.78 2.80 15.17
N SER A 343 3.68 3.04 16.49
CA SER A 343 4.72 3.74 17.25
C SER A 343 5.51 2.79 18.15
N PHE A 344 4.84 2.08 19.08
CA PHE A 344 5.51 1.07 19.91
C PHE A 344 4.52 0.06 20.51
N GLY A 345 5.04 -1.12 20.83
CA GLY A 345 4.36 -2.16 21.62
C GLY A 345 5.25 -2.64 22.77
N ILE A 346 4.64 -3.33 23.73
CA ILE A 346 5.37 -3.86 24.91
C ILE A 346 6.01 -5.21 24.60
N LYS A 347 5.23 -6.19 24.10
CA LYS A 347 5.68 -7.44 23.47
C LYS A 347 4.53 -7.98 22.62
N CYS A 348 4.85 -8.36 21.39
CA CYS A 348 3.86 -8.80 20.41
C CYS A 348 3.06 -10.02 20.87
N GLY A 349 1.77 -10.02 20.53
CA GLY A 349 0.89 -11.20 20.53
C GLY A 349 0.52 -11.70 21.92
N GLN A 350 0.89 -10.99 22.98
CA GLN A 350 0.55 -11.40 24.35
C GLN A 350 -0.77 -10.81 24.82
N ARG A 351 -1.50 -11.60 25.59
CA ARG A 351 -2.74 -11.18 26.24
C ARG A 351 -2.55 -9.86 27.00
N ASN A 352 -3.51 -8.95 26.87
CA ASN A 352 -3.51 -7.62 27.50
C ASN A 352 -2.28 -6.75 27.17
N ARG A 353 -1.73 -6.87 25.95
CA ARG A 353 -0.64 -6.01 25.47
C ARG A 353 -0.98 -5.35 24.13
N PRO A 354 -1.96 -4.45 24.09
CA PRO A 354 -2.27 -3.76 22.85
C PRO A 354 -1.13 -2.81 22.43
N GLY A 355 -1.06 -2.55 21.13
CA GLY A 355 -0.13 -1.61 20.52
C GLY A 355 -0.53 -0.16 20.73
N VAL A 356 0.46 0.74 20.74
CA VAL A 356 0.26 2.19 20.81
C VAL A 356 0.64 2.81 19.47
N TYR A 357 -0.26 3.63 18.93
CA TYR A 357 -0.11 4.28 17.63
C TYR A 357 -0.23 5.79 17.78
N THR A 358 0.41 6.52 16.88
CA THR A 358 0.25 7.97 16.77
C THR A 358 -1.05 8.29 16.03
N ARG A 359 -1.89 9.18 16.59
CA ARG A 359 -3.20 9.55 16.02
C ARG A 359 -3.05 10.51 14.85
N VAL A 360 -3.35 10.08 13.63
CA VAL A 360 -3.18 10.88 12.41
C VAL A 360 -3.93 12.22 12.50
N SER A 361 -5.20 12.18 12.93
CA SER A 361 -6.02 13.39 13.04
C SER A 361 -5.46 14.46 13.99
N SER A 362 -4.64 14.08 14.98
CA SER A 362 -3.97 15.06 15.85
C SER A 362 -2.83 15.83 15.17
N PHE A 363 -2.43 15.41 13.98
CA PHE A 363 -1.34 16.01 13.19
C PHE A 363 -1.80 16.49 11.82
N ILE A 364 -3.10 16.44 11.53
CA ILE A 364 -3.61 16.65 10.18
C ILE A 364 -3.24 18.04 9.64
N ASP A 365 -3.33 19.08 10.46
CA ASP A 365 -2.96 20.45 10.05
C ASP A 365 -1.48 20.54 9.66
N TRP A 366 -0.58 19.94 10.45
CA TRP A 366 0.85 19.90 10.15
C TRP A 366 1.16 19.07 8.89
N ILE A 367 0.45 17.96 8.69
CA ILE A 367 0.59 17.13 7.49
C ILE A 367 0.15 17.93 6.26
N GLU A 368 -1.01 18.58 6.33
CA GLU A 368 -1.57 19.33 5.22
C GLU A 368 -0.69 20.50 4.80
N GLU A 369 -0.25 21.29 5.79
CA GLU A 369 0.67 22.41 5.59
C GLU A 369 1.98 21.95 4.95
N THR A 370 2.53 20.82 5.40
CA THR A 370 3.83 20.33 4.91
C THR A 370 3.74 19.69 3.52
N VAL A 371 2.68 18.93 3.24
CA VAL A 371 2.57 18.09 2.03
C VAL A 371 1.95 18.86 0.86
N TRP A 372 0.93 19.67 1.11
CA TRP A 372 0.16 20.36 0.06
C TRP A 372 0.28 21.88 0.14
N GLY A 373 0.94 22.41 1.17
CA GLY A 373 1.13 23.85 1.39
C GLY A 373 -0.10 24.53 2.00
N SER A 374 0.11 25.72 2.56
CA SER A 374 -0.99 26.62 2.95
C SER A 374 -1.73 27.05 1.69
N THR A 375 -2.89 26.47 1.47
CA THR A 375 -3.79 26.88 0.40
C THR A 375 -4.51 28.16 0.84
N ASP A 376 -4.43 29.21 0.03
CA ASP A 376 -5.07 30.51 0.28
C ASP A 376 -6.52 30.34 0.78
N GLY A 377 -6.74 30.58 2.09
CA GLY A 377 -8.01 30.92 2.76
C GLY A 377 -9.28 30.09 2.49
N SER A 378 -9.22 29.04 1.67
CA SER A 378 -10.37 28.30 1.13
C SER A 378 -10.56 26.93 1.79
N PHE A 379 -9.60 26.53 2.63
CA PHE A 379 -9.58 25.29 3.39
C PHE A 379 -9.60 25.66 4.87
N LYS A 380 -10.35 24.89 5.68
CA LYS A 380 -10.44 25.06 7.13
C LYS A 380 -9.77 23.90 7.84
#